data_AF-A0A158C8U8-F1
#
_entry.id   AF-A0A158C8U8-F1
#
_cell.length_a   1.000
_cell.length_b   1.000
_cell.length_c   1.000
_cell.angle_alpha   90.00
_cell.angle_beta   90.00
_cell.angle_gamma   90.00
#
_symmetry.space_group_name_H-M   'P 1'
#
loop_
_entity.id
_entity.type
_entity.pdbx_description
1 polymer ?
#
loop_
_entity_poly.entity_id
_entity_poly.type
_entity_poly.pdbx_seq_one_letter_code
_entity_poly.pdbx_strand_id
1 'polypeptide(L)'
;MKVIIVWHEPPPLGSAEELHRFRFEADDGFGPPRIHEITLRTARVIVGNLRRDDAVTKMLRSILSTQRADYDTLIRSTYTDDNDANVAPRAAARRWIGEQNRVPRVDH
;
A
#
# COMPACT_ATOMS: atom_id res chain seq x y z
N MET A 1 -15.63 3.45 9.41
CA MET A 1 -14.23 3.52 9.90
C MET A 1 -13.31 4.15 8.85
N LYS A 2 -12.39 5.02 9.27
CA LYS A 2 -11.36 5.67 8.44
C LYS A 2 -9.96 5.37 8.98
N VAL A 3 -8.99 5.17 8.10
CA VAL A 3 -7.60 4.88 8.45
C VAL A 3 -6.66 5.77 7.65
N ILE A 4 -5.65 6.37 8.28
CA ILE A 4 -4.67 7.24 7.63
C ILE A 4 -3.27 6.77 8.00
N ILE A 5 -2.40 6.55 7.01
CA ILE A 5 -0.98 6.30 7.28
C ILE A 5 -0.33 7.64 7.61
N VAL A 6 0.24 7.76 8.79
CA VAL A 6 0.80 9.04 9.28
C VAL A 6 2.31 9.04 9.28
N TRP A 7 2.93 7.87 9.28
CA TRP A 7 4.38 7.76 9.34
C TRP A 7 4.88 6.39 8.87
N HIS A 8 6.08 6.40 8.30
CA HIS A 8 6.84 5.22 7.87
C HIS A 8 8.27 5.33 8.42
N GLU A 9 8.79 4.23 8.95
CA GLU A 9 10.18 4.08 9.36
C GLU A 9 10.85 2.91 8.61
N PRO A 10 12.00 3.17 7.96
CA PRO A 10 12.80 2.10 7.37
C PRO A 10 13.45 1.25 8.47
N PRO A 11 13.74 -0.03 8.17
CA PRO A 11 14.41 -0.90 9.11
C PRO A 11 15.84 -0.39 9.36
N PRO A 12 16.40 -0.67 10.55
CA PRO A 12 17.79 -0.34 10.82
C PRO A 12 18.72 -1.00 9.80
N LEU A 13 19.82 -0.32 9.48
CA LEU A 13 20.78 -0.75 8.45
C LEU A 13 21.26 -2.19 8.73
N GLY A 14 21.22 -3.06 7.72
CA GLY A 14 21.61 -4.48 7.86
C GLY A 14 20.55 -5.39 8.49
N SER A 15 19.34 -4.88 8.76
CA SER A 15 18.24 -5.68 9.30
C SER A 15 17.29 -6.17 8.22
N ALA A 16 16.46 -7.15 8.58
CA ALA A 16 15.48 -7.72 7.68
C ALA A 16 14.49 -6.67 7.20
N GLU A 17 14.32 -6.68 5.89
CA GLU A 17 13.38 -5.93 5.08
C GLU A 17 11.89 -6.07 5.49
N GLU A 18 11.59 -6.98 6.41
CA GLU A 18 10.24 -7.21 6.96
C GLU A 18 9.97 -6.36 8.22
N LEU A 19 10.98 -5.62 8.69
CA LEU A 19 10.92 -4.76 9.88
C LEU A 19 10.55 -3.30 9.57
N HIS A 20 10.21 -2.96 8.32
CA HIS A 20 9.62 -1.64 8.01
C HIS A 20 8.41 -1.40 8.91
N ARG A 21 8.40 -0.27 9.61
CA ARG A 21 7.32 0.09 10.53
C ARG A 21 6.43 1.13 9.89
N PHE A 22 5.13 0.91 10.01
CA PHE A 22 4.11 1.84 9.56
C PHE A 22 3.25 2.21 10.75
N ARG A 23 3.04 3.51 10.93
CA ARG A 23 2.12 4.04 11.92
C ARG A 23 0.91 4.64 11.22
N PHE A 24 -0.27 4.29 11.71
CA PHE A 24 -1.53 4.74 11.15
C PHE A 24 -2.50 5.16 12.24
N GLU A 25 -3.33 6.14 11.92
CA GLU A 25 -4.45 6.58 12.74
C GLU A 25 -5.73 5.92 12.24
N ALA A 26 -6.43 5.25 13.14
CA ALA A 26 -7.74 4.67 12.89
C ALA A 26 -8.81 5.46 13.65
N ASP A 27 -9.73 6.07 12.91
CA ASP A 27 -10.90 6.76 13.43
C ASP A 27 -12.15 5.92 13.16
N ASP A 28 -12.81 5.51 14.24
CA ASP A 28 -14.02 4.69 14.18
C ASP A 28 -15.30 5.53 14.36
N GLY A 29 -15.19 6.86 14.53
CA GLY A 29 -16.32 7.74 14.82
C GLY A 29 -16.89 7.64 16.24
N PHE A 30 -16.52 6.62 17.02
CA PHE A 30 -16.97 6.40 18.40
C PHE A 30 -16.01 6.94 19.48
N GLY A 31 -15.06 7.81 19.12
CA GLY A 31 -14.09 8.37 20.06
C GLY A 31 -12.88 9.00 19.38
N PRO A 32 -11.84 9.37 20.15
CA PRO A 32 -10.62 9.92 19.57
C PRO A 32 -9.93 8.89 18.67
N PRO A 33 -9.25 9.35 17.59
CA PRO A 33 -8.52 8.48 16.69
C PRO A 33 -7.44 7.69 17.45
N ARG A 34 -7.31 6.41 17.12
CA ARG A 34 -6.34 5.51 17.73
C ARG A 34 -5.11 5.38 16.84
N ILE A 35 -3.95 5.61 17.43
CA ILE A 35 -2.66 5.41 16.75
C ILE A 35 -2.26 3.95 16.92
N HIS A 36 -1.98 3.30 15.79
CA HIS A 36 -1.49 1.93 15.73
C HIS A 36 -0.17 1.87 14.97
N GLU A 37 0.67 0.90 15.32
CA GLU A 37 1.96 0.65 14.68
C GLU A 37 2.06 -0.83 14.32
N ILE A 38 2.54 -1.10 13.11
CA ILE A 38 2.71 -2.46 12.59
C ILE A 38 3.98 -2.57 11.78
N THR A 39 4.52 -3.79 11.70
CA THR A 39 5.60 -4.13 10.77
C THR A 39 5.06 -4.72 9.47
N LEU A 40 5.87 -4.68 8.41
CA LEU A 40 5.55 -5.33 7.14
C LEU A 40 5.28 -6.84 7.31
N ARG A 41 6.04 -7.52 8.17
CA ARG A 41 5.80 -8.92 8.53
C ARG A 41 4.39 -9.13 9.08
N THR A 42 3.98 -8.30 10.04
CA THR A 42 2.67 -8.37 10.65
C THR A 42 1.56 -8.07 9.63
N ALA A 43 1.76 -7.09 8.74
CA ALA A 43 0.82 -6.80 7.66
C ALA A 43 0.56 -8.01 6.76
N ARG A 44 1.62 -8.75 6.37
CA ARG A 44 1.49 -10.00 5.59
C ARG A 44 0.65 -11.06 6.31
N VAL A 45 0.91 -11.26 7.60
CA VAL A 45 0.18 -12.25 8.41
C VAL A 45 -1.30 -11.86 8.53
N ILE A 46 -1.59 -10.59 8.80
CA ILE A 46 -2.96 -10.10 8.98
C ILE A 46 -3.74 -10.27 7.67
N VAL A 47 -3.21 -9.83 6.52
CA VAL A 47 -3.88 -9.96 5.22
C VAL A 47 -4.12 -11.42 4.84
N GLY A 48 -3.20 -12.32 5.21
CA GLY A 48 -3.37 -13.76 4.99
C GLY A 48 -4.44 -14.43 5.86
N ASN A 49 -4.78 -13.83 7.01
CA ASN A 49 -5.73 -14.42 7.97
C ASN A 49 -7.09 -13.71 8.01
N LEU A 50 -7.17 -12.43 7.62
CA LEU A 50 -8.42 -11.67 7.59
C LEU A 50 -9.10 -11.77 6.23
N ARG A 51 -10.33 -12.29 6.22
CA ARG A 51 -11.20 -12.33 5.03
C ARG A 51 -12.05 -11.06 4.85
N ARG A 52 -11.93 -10.09 5.75
CA ARG A 52 -12.75 -8.87 5.72
C ARG A 52 -12.12 -7.79 4.85
N ASP A 53 -12.97 -7.04 4.15
CA ASP A 53 -12.58 -5.93 3.27
C ASP A 53 -12.79 -4.57 3.96
N ASP A 54 -12.38 -4.47 5.23
CA ASP A 54 -12.46 -3.22 5.99
C ASP A 54 -11.32 -2.26 5.59
N ALA A 55 -11.45 -0.98 5.99
CA ALA A 55 -10.44 0.07 5.76
C ALA A 55 -9.00 -0.34 6.11
N VAL A 56 -8.82 -1.06 7.22
CA VAL A 56 -7.51 -1.55 7.68
C VAL A 56 -6.95 -2.58 6.68
N THR A 57 -7.74 -3.58 6.29
CA THR A 57 -7.28 -4.60 5.33
C THR A 57 -6.92 -3.97 3.98
N LYS A 58 -7.71 -3.01 3.50
CA LYS A 58 -7.42 -2.23 2.27
C LYS A 58 -6.07 -1.50 2.38
N MET A 59 -5.83 -0.82 3.51
CA MET A 59 -4.55 -0.16 3.79
C MET A 59 -3.38 -1.17 3.79
N LEU A 60 -3.53 -2.30 4.48
CA LEU A 60 -2.49 -3.33 4.56
C LEU A 60 -2.15 -3.90 3.18
N ARG A 61 -3.16 -4.22 2.37
CA ARG A 61 -2.96 -4.70 0.99
C ARG A 61 -2.24 -3.66 0.14
N SER A 62 -2.57 -2.37 0.30
CA SER A 62 -1.88 -1.27 -0.39
C SER A 62 -0.39 -1.22 -0.01
N ILE A 63 -0.06 -1.31 1.28
CA ILE A 63 1.33 -1.38 1.75
C ILE A 63 2.06 -2.58 1.12
N LEU A 64 1.43 -3.77 1.09
CA LEU A 64 2.04 -4.98 0.52
C LEU A 64 2.19 -4.93 -1.01
N SER A 65 1.35 -4.16 -1.70
CA SER A 65 1.40 -3.97 -3.16
C SER A 65 2.37 -2.86 -3.58
N THR A 66 2.79 -2.01 -2.65
CA THR A 66 3.68 -0.87 -2.93
C THR A 66 5.14 -1.30 -2.85
N GLN A 67 5.96 -0.82 -3.78
CA GLN A 67 7.38 -1.08 -3.75
C GLN A 67 8.05 -0.30 -2.62
N ARG A 68 9.17 -0.83 -2.11
CA ARG A 68 9.91 -0.22 -0.98
C ARG A 68 10.30 1.23 -1.23
N ALA A 69 10.65 1.55 -2.47
CA ALA A 69 11.05 2.89 -2.89
C ALA A 69 9.88 3.91 -2.79
N ASP A 70 8.65 3.42 -2.80
CA ASP A 70 7.43 4.23 -2.84
C ASP A 70 6.67 4.20 -1.51
N TYR A 71 7.22 3.61 -0.44
CA TYR A 71 6.53 3.59 0.86
C TYR A 71 6.23 4.97 1.43
N ASP A 72 7.09 5.96 1.15
CA ASP A 72 6.85 7.35 1.56
C ASP A 72 5.60 7.94 0.88
N THR A 73 5.26 7.47 -0.33
CA THR A 73 4.06 7.92 -1.05
C THR A 73 2.76 7.48 -0.38
N LEU A 74 2.81 6.48 0.49
CA LEU A 74 1.67 6.00 1.25
C LEU A 74 1.33 6.91 2.43
N ILE A 75 2.26 7.75 2.89
CA ILE A 75 2.03 8.69 3.97
C ILE A 75 0.92 9.68 3.54
N ARG A 76 -0.03 9.95 4.43
CA ARG A 76 -1.28 10.70 4.21
C ARG A 76 -2.34 10.01 3.34
N SER A 77 -2.09 8.79 2.87
CA SER A 77 -3.14 8.00 2.20
C SER A 77 -4.25 7.67 3.19
N THR A 78 -5.49 7.93 2.77
CA THR A 78 -6.71 7.69 3.57
C THR A 78 -7.46 6.50 3.01
N TYR A 79 -7.88 5.59 3.87
CA TYR A 79 -8.65 4.39 3.54
C TYR A 79 -9.94 4.38 4.35
N THR A 80 -11.06 4.01 3.73
CA THR A 80 -12.38 3.94 4.38
C THR A 80 -13.06 2.60 4.12
N ASP A 81 -13.94 2.25 5.04
CA ASP A 81 -14.72 1.00 5.01
C ASP A 81 -15.71 0.96 3.85
N ASP A 82 -16.10 2.13 3.33
CA ASP A 82 -17.10 2.27 2.29
C ASP A 82 -16.70 1.58 0.97
N ASN A 83 -17.72 1.10 0.26
CA ASN A 83 -17.65 0.44 -1.04
C ASN A 83 -17.31 1.44 -2.16
N ASP A 84 -16.35 2.34 -1.90
CA ASP A 84 -15.93 3.39 -2.81
C ASP A 84 -14.78 2.86 -3.66
N ALA A 85 -15.16 2.42 -4.85
CA ALA A 85 -14.25 2.37 -5.98
C ALA A 85 -13.55 3.74 -6.08
N ASN A 86 -12.22 3.72 -6.18
CA ASN A 86 -11.37 4.85 -6.63
C ASN A 86 -10.91 5.88 -5.57
N VAL A 87 -9.88 5.56 -4.76
CA VAL A 87 -8.72 6.46 -4.54
C VAL A 87 -7.48 5.64 -4.12
N ALA A 88 -6.75 5.05 -5.08
CA ALA A 88 -5.33 4.76 -4.89
C ALA A 88 -4.52 5.92 -5.48
N PRO A 89 -3.47 6.44 -4.81
CA PRO A 89 -2.57 7.36 -5.47
C PRO A 89 -1.96 6.67 -6.69
N ARG A 90 -2.14 7.26 -7.87
CA ARG A 90 -1.55 6.84 -9.16
C ARG A 90 -0.02 7.00 -9.15
N ALA A 91 0.67 6.29 -8.27
CA ALA A 91 2.12 6.22 -8.20
C ALA A 91 2.58 4.79 -8.51
N ALA A 92 2.39 4.36 -9.76
CA ALA A 92 3.11 3.24 -10.40
C ALA A 92 2.68 2.97 -11.86
N ALA A 93 1.77 3.75 -12.47
CA ALA A 93 1.39 3.55 -13.87
C ALA A 93 2.32 4.32 -14.82
N ARG A 94 3.63 4.01 -14.82
CA ARG A 94 4.54 4.47 -15.88
C ARG A 94 5.46 3.34 -16.35
N ARG A 95 5.10 2.84 -17.54
CA ARG A 95 5.92 2.15 -18.56
C ARG A 95 6.24 0.68 -18.28
N TRP A 96 5.60 -0.21 -19.04
CA TRP A 96 6.23 -1.33 -19.79
C TRP A 96 5.18 -1.96 -20.73
N ILE A 97 5.04 -1.42 -21.95
CA ILE A 97 4.68 -2.20 -23.14
C ILE A 97 5.48 -1.59 -24.30
N GLY A 98 6.78 -1.92 -24.35
CA GLY A 98 7.54 -1.87 -25.59
C GLY A 98 7.66 -3.30 -26.07
N GLU A 99 7.01 -3.61 -27.20
CA GLU A 99 7.45 -4.58 -28.22
C GLU A 99 6.27 -4.83 -29.19
N GLN A 100 6.14 -3.96 -30.20
CA GLN A 100 5.46 -4.34 -31.44
C GLN A 100 6.46 -4.26 -32.57
N ASN A 101 7.13 -5.40 -32.73
CA ASN A 101 7.67 -5.96 -33.95
C ASN A 101 7.03 -5.37 -35.24
N ARG A 102 7.77 -4.51 -35.94
CA ARG A 102 7.54 -4.22 -37.36
C ARG A 102 8.78 -4.62 -38.15
N VAL A 103 8.75 -5.84 -38.68
CA VAL A 103 9.62 -6.26 -39.78
C VAL A 103 9.27 -5.45 -41.04
N PRO A 104 10.26 -4.92 -41.79
CA PRO A 104 10.00 -4.33 -43.09
C PRO A 104 9.84 -5.45 -44.13
N ARG A 105 8.66 -5.56 -44.72
CA ARG A 105 8.48 -6.40 -45.91
C ARG A 105 8.83 -5.57 -47.14
N VAL A 106 10.07 -5.72 -47.59
CA VAL A 106 10.50 -5.46 -48.97
C VAL A 106 10.03 -6.63 -49.84
N ASP A 107 9.53 -6.31 -51.04
CA ASP A 107 9.41 -7.08 -52.32
C ASP A 107 8.14 -6.56 -53.04
N HIS A 108 8.05 -6.25 -54.34
CA HIS A 108 8.91 -6.16 -55.53
C HIS A 108 8.02 -5.50 -56.62
#